data_AF-A0A9D6I1A1-F1
#
_entry.id   AF-A0A9D6I1A1-F1
#
_cell.length_a   1.000
_cell.length_b   1.000
_cell.length_c   1.000
_cell.angle_alpha   90.00
_cell.angle_beta   90.00
_cell.angle_gamma   90.00
#
_symmetry.space_group_name_H-M   'P 1'
#
loop_
_entity.id
_entity.type
_entity.pdbx_description
1 polymer ?
#
loop_
_entity_poly.entity_id
_entity_poly.type
_entity_poly.pdbx_seq_one_letter_code
_entity_poly.pdbx_strand_id
1 'polypeptide(L)'
;MKRIKKRQLIVGGLLATLVILAGATSTYAFAGNFGLNTDQREALEVALTNGDYDSWKGLMESQISQENFTKAQEQYKNRSQMKANRDAIEKTLEAGDYNAWKTAIAGTPMADKMADIDEATFKKMAEAHKLMKAGDKDSARAIFDELKDAGVLPTMGIGKGPDGGFGKGMHRGGMRFGF
;
A
#
# COMPACT_ATOMS: atom_id res chain seq x y z
N MET A 1 -9.24 14.11 66.66
CA MET A 1 -9.44 13.09 65.59
C MET A 1 -10.02 13.82 64.37
N LYS A 2 -9.64 13.65 63.10
CA LYS A 2 -8.72 12.80 62.33
C LYS A 2 -8.35 13.64 61.09
N ARG A 3 -7.05 13.75 60.75
CA ARG A 3 -6.59 14.44 59.52
C ARG A 3 -6.86 13.56 58.30
N ILE A 4 -7.64 14.06 57.33
CA ILE A 4 -7.84 13.38 56.05
C ILE A 4 -6.66 13.72 55.14
N LYS A 5 -5.76 12.75 54.90
CA LYS A 5 -4.70 12.83 53.89
C LYS A 5 -5.32 12.56 52.51
N LYS A 6 -5.35 13.56 51.63
CA LYS A 6 -5.64 13.36 50.19
C LYS A 6 -4.49 12.56 49.60
N ARG A 7 -4.78 11.31 49.22
CA ARG A 7 -3.83 10.40 48.58
C ARG A 7 -3.63 10.81 47.12
N GLN A 8 -2.39 10.66 46.69
CA GLN A 8 -1.85 10.92 45.36
C GLN A 8 -2.75 10.35 44.25
N LEU A 9 -2.99 11.16 43.21
CA LEU A 9 -3.57 10.73 41.95
C LEU A 9 -2.66 9.63 41.36
N ILE A 10 -3.18 8.41 41.28
CA ILE A 10 -2.54 7.32 40.55
C ILE A 10 -2.75 7.62 39.06
N VAL A 11 -1.77 8.31 38.46
CA VAL A 11 -1.57 8.30 37.01
C VAL A 11 -0.92 6.96 36.69
N GLY A 12 -1.73 5.96 36.38
CA GLY A 12 -1.22 4.63 36.06
C GLY A 12 -2.35 3.67 35.76
N GLY A 13 -2.58 3.39 34.48
CA GLY A 13 -3.47 2.31 34.08
C GLY A 13 -4.15 2.50 32.74
N LEU A 14 -3.38 2.64 31.66
CA LEU A 14 -3.88 2.39 30.29
C LEU A 14 -2.73 1.81 29.43
N LEU A 15 -2.03 0.81 29.97
CA LEU A 15 -1.31 -0.16 29.14
C LEU A 15 -2.38 -1.10 28.59
N ALA A 16 -2.94 -0.76 27.43
CA ALA A 16 -3.77 -1.64 26.65
C ALA A 16 -2.95 -2.90 26.31
N THR A 17 -3.25 -3.98 27.00
CA THR A 17 -2.63 -5.29 26.85
C THR A 17 -3.06 -5.86 25.50
N LEU A 18 -2.27 -5.60 24.47
CA LEU A 18 -2.38 -6.27 23.18
C LEU A 18 -1.38 -7.43 23.16
N VAL A 19 -1.64 -8.44 24.00
CA VAL A 19 -0.92 -9.71 23.95
C VAL A 19 -1.53 -10.53 22.82
N ILE A 20 -0.95 -10.46 21.63
CA ILE A 20 -1.20 -11.46 20.59
C ILE A 20 -0.20 -12.58 20.82
N LEU A 21 -0.64 -13.65 21.48
CA LEU A 21 0.07 -14.92 21.52
C LEU A 21 0.25 -15.43 20.08
N ALA A 22 1.47 -15.38 19.58
CA ALA A 22 1.87 -16.05 18.35
C ALA A 22 2.02 -17.55 18.63
N GLY A 23 0.94 -18.31 18.42
CA GLY A 23 1.02 -19.76 18.29
C GLY A 23 1.75 -20.13 17.00
N ALA A 24 3.04 -20.44 17.13
CA ALA A 24 3.95 -21.28 16.34
C ALA A 24 3.87 -21.47 14.80
N THR A 25 2.93 -20.92 14.01
CA THR A 25 2.92 -21.18 12.55
C THR A 25 2.59 -19.99 11.64
N SER A 26 2.60 -18.75 12.11
CA SER A 26 2.36 -17.58 11.23
C SER A 26 3.23 -16.37 11.59
N THR A 27 4.54 -16.46 11.40
CA THR A 27 5.51 -15.40 11.72
C THR A 27 5.53 -14.19 10.78
N TYR A 28 4.67 -14.09 9.75
CA TYR A 28 4.92 -13.14 8.65
C TYR A 28 3.83 -12.10 8.33
N ALA A 29 2.82 -11.86 9.17
CA ALA A 29 1.80 -10.83 8.86
C ALA A 29 1.66 -9.68 9.88
N PHE A 30 2.09 -9.85 11.13
CA PHE A 30 1.96 -8.79 12.15
C PHE A 30 3.21 -7.90 12.29
N ALA A 31 4.32 -8.26 11.63
CA ALA A 31 5.46 -7.38 11.44
C ALA A 31 5.16 -6.37 10.31
N GLY A 32 4.12 -5.56 10.51
CA GLY A 32 3.98 -4.32 9.75
C GLY A 32 5.28 -3.54 9.87
N ASN A 33 5.71 -2.88 8.80
CA ASN A 33 6.92 -2.05 8.80
C ASN A 33 6.79 -0.94 9.86
N PHE A 34 7.16 -1.21 11.11
CA PHE A 34 7.10 -0.32 12.28
C PHE A 34 8.07 0.87 12.17
N GLY A 35 8.56 1.19 10.96
CA GLY A 35 9.63 2.16 10.78
C GLY A 35 10.98 1.66 11.27
N LEU A 36 11.12 0.38 11.62
CA LEU A 36 12.39 -0.20 12.02
C LEU A 36 13.38 -0.14 10.86
N ASN A 37 14.55 0.44 11.13
CA ASN A 37 15.69 0.36 10.22
C ASN A 37 16.27 -1.08 10.22
N THR A 38 17.24 -1.35 9.35
CA THR A 38 17.83 -2.69 9.20
C THR A 38 18.36 -3.23 10.54
N ASP A 39 19.15 -2.44 11.26
CA ASP A 39 19.77 -2.83 12.53
C ASP A 39 18.74 -3.16 13.61
N GLN A 40 17.66 -2.38 13.69
CA GLN A 40 16.59 -2.63 14.65
C GLN A 40 15.78 -3.88 14.31
N ARG A 41 15.68 -4.26 13.03
CA ARG A 41 15.04 -5.53 12.63
C ARG A 41 15.91 -6.72 12.99
N GLU A 42 17.22 -6.64 12.79
CA GLU A 42 18.16 -7.68 13.21
C GLU A 42 18.11 -7.86 14.73
N ALA A 43 18.13 -6.77 15.50
CA ALA A 43 17.99 -6.82 16.96
C ALA A 43 16.65 -7.43 17.40
N LEU A 44 15.56 -7.11 16.71
CA LEU A 44 14.24 -7.68 16.96
C LEU A 44 14.21 -9.19 16.69
N GLU A 45 14.82 -9.63 15.59
CA GLU A 45 14.91 -11.06 15.22
C GLU A 45 15.70 -11.86 16.26
N VAL A 46 16.83 -11.31 16.73
CA VAL A 46 17.63 -11.94 17.80
C VAL A 46 16.82 -12.05 19.10
N ALA A 47 16.12 -10.98 19.49
CA ALA A 47 15.29 -11.00 20.70
C ALA A 47 14.17 -12.04 20.61
N LEU A 48 13.50 -12.15 19.46
CA LEU A 48 12.45 -13.15 19.22
C LEU A 48 13.01 -14.58 19.21
N THR A 49 14.15 -14.80 18.56
CA THR A 49 14.79 -16.13 18.47
C THR A 49 15.23 -16.64 19.84
N ASN A 50 15.73 -15.73 20.69
CA ASN A 50 16.21 -16.08 22.04
C ASN A 50 15.09 -16.07 23.10
N GLY A 51 13.86 -15.66 22.75
CA GLY A 51 12.79 -15.44 23.72
C GLY A 51 13.11 -14.32 24.73
N ASP A 52 13.96 -13.37 24.36
CA ASP A 52 14.37 -12.24 25.21
C ASP A 52 13.29 -11.15 25.19
N TYR A 53 12.37 -11.28 26.14
CA TYR A 53 11.24 -10.35 26.29
C TYR A 53 11.69 -8.91 26.58
N ASP A 54 12.73 -8.72 27.39
CA ASP A 54 13.15 -7.36 27.79
C ASP A 54 13.79 -6.62 26.63
N SER A 55 14.61 -7.30 25.83
CA SER A 55 15.16 -6.75 24.59
C SER A 55 14.07 -6.43 23.56
N TRP A 56 13.11 -7.35 23.36
CA TRP A 56 11.96 -7.11 22.50
C TRP A 56 11.15 -5.90 22.97
N LYS A 57 10.83 -5.83 24.26
CA LYS A 57 10.04 -4.75 24.86
C LYS A 57 10.73 -3.40 24.69
N GLY A 58 12.04 -3.32 24.95
CA GLY A 58 12.80 -2.08 24.78
C GLY A 58 12.78 -1.57 23.33
N LEU A 59 12.93 -2.47 22.36
CA LEU A 59 12.82 -2.13 20.94
C LEU A 59 11.41 -1.63 20.60
N MET A 60 10.37 -2.31 21.07
CA MET A 60 8.98 -1.97 20.76
C MET A 60 8.49 -0.71 21.47
N GLU A 61 8.87 -0.48 22.74
CA GLU A 61 8.48 0.72 23.49
C GLU A 61 8.94 2.01 22.79
N SER A 62 10.12 1.99 22.16
CA SER A 62 10.62 3.12 21.39
C SER A 62 9.76 3.44 20.15
N GLN A 63 9.12 2.41 19.58
CA GLN A 63 8.26 2.54 18.39
C GLN A 63 6.80 2.82 18.74
N ILE A 64 6.35 2.42 19.93
CA ILE A 64 4.98 2.65 20.42
C ILE A 64 4.93 4.04 21.07
N SER A 65 5.11 5.08 20.25
CA SER A 65 4.90 6.47 20.66
C SER A 65 3.48 6.94 20.33
N GLN A 66 2.96 7.91 21.09
CA GLN A 66 1.67 8.53 20.79
C GLN A 66 1.64 9.17 19.39
N GLU A 67 2.78 9.70 18.94
CA GLU A 67 2.95 10.24 17.60
C GLU A 67 2.80 9.13 16.53
N ASN A 68 3.48 8.00 16.70
CA ASN A 68 3.39 6.87 15.78
C ASN A 68 1.99 6.26 15.76
N PHE A 69 1.31 6.21 16.90
CA PHE A 69 -0.09 5.78 16.97
C PHE A 69 -1.01 6.71 16.17
N THR A 70 -0.88 8.03 16.33
CA THR A 70 -1.66 9.01 15.57
C THR A 70 -1.41 8.86 14.05
N LYS A 71 -0.15 8.73 13.64
CA LYS A 71 0.24 8.45 12.25
C LYS A 71 -0.38 7.16 11.73
N ALA A 72 -0.39 6.08 12.52
CA ALA A 72 -1.00 4.83 12.14
C ALA A 72 -2.53 4.96 11.95
N GLN A 73 -3.21 5.71 12.82
CA GLN A 73 -4.64 6.00 12.69
C GLN A 73 -4.95 6.79 11.41
N GLU A 74 -4.15 7.81 11.09
CA GLU A 74 -4.29 8.58 9.86
C GLU A 74 -4.04 7.73 8.62
N GLN A 75 -2.97 6.94 8.61
CA GLN A 75 -2.69 6.00 7.51
C GLN A 75 -3.82 5.00 7.31
N TYR A 76 -4.42 4.48 8.39
CA TYR A 76 -5.56 3.58 8.31
C TYR A 76 -6.78 4.24 7.68
N LYS A 77 -7.14 5.45 8.14
CA LYS A 77 -8.23 6.25 7.55
C LYS A 77 -7.98 6.50 6.06
N ASN A 78 -6.77 6.91 5.71
CA ASN A 78 -6.36 7.16 4.33
C ASN A 78 -6.46 5.90 3.47
N ARG A 79 -5.98 4.74 3.95
CA ARG A 79 -6.09 3.46 3.23
C ARG A 79 -7.53 3.03 3.03
N SER A 80 -8.37 3.17 4.05
CA SER A 80 -9.79 2.86 3.96
C SER A 80 -10.49 3.75 2.93
N GLN A 81 -10.22 5.05 2.94
CA GLN A 81 -10.76 5.99 1.98
C GLN A 81 -10.28 5.70 0.56
N MET A 82 -8.98 5.45 0.38
CA MET A 82 -8.41 5.07 -0.92
C MET A 82 -9.03 3.78 -1.46
N LYS A 83 -9.28 2.78 -0.59
CA LYS A 83 -9.97 1.56 -0.98
C LYS A 83 -11.40 1.86 -1.45
N ALA A 84 -12.16 2.64 -0.68
CA ALA A 84 -13.53 3.00 -1.04
C ALA A 84 -13.59 3.77 -2.38
N ASN A 85 -12.68 4.72 -2.58
CA ASN A 85 -12.55 5.48 -3.83
C ASN A 85 -12.23 4.55 -5.01
N ARG A 86 -11.29 3.61 -4.84
CA ARG A 86 -10.95 2.63 -5.87
C ARG A 86 -12.15 1.75 -6.22
N ASP A 87 -12.85 1.22 -5.22
CA ASP A 87 -14.03 0.37 -5.44
C ASP A 87 -15.15 1.16 -6.17
N ALA A 88 -15.33 2.45 -5.87
CA ALA A 88 -16.28 3.31 -6.56
C ALA A 88 -15.91 3.54 -8.03
N ILE A 89 -14.63 3.83 -8.31
CA ILE A 89 -14.12 4.00 -9.68
C ILE A 89 -14.22 2.69 -10.48
N GLU A 90 -13.93 1.55 -9.85
CA GLU A 90 -14.03 0.24 -10.48
C GLU A 90 -15.46 -0.07 -10.94
N LYS A 91 -16.45 0.20 -10.07
CA LYS A 91 -17.88 0.04 -10.42
C LYS A 91 -18.31 0.91 -11.59
N THR A 92 -17.82 2.15 -11.67
CA THR A 92 -18.19 3.05 -12.77
C THR A 92 -17.55 2.64 -14.10
N LEU A 93 -16.31 2.11 -14.07
CA LEU A 93 -15.66 1.50 -15.24
C LEU A 93 -16.40 0.25 -15.73
N GLU A 94 -16.85 -0.61 -14.82
CA GLU A 94 -17.67 -1.78 -15.17
C GLU A 94 -19.00 -1.40 -15.81
N ALA A 95 -19.68 -0.41 -15.20
CA ALA A 95 -20.95 0.10 -15.69
C ALA A 95 -20.81 0.89 -17.00
N GLY A 96 -19.59 1.36 -17.33
CA GLY A 96 -19.36 2.25 -18.47
C GLY A 96 -20.00 3.63 -18.29
N ASP A 97 -20.18 4.09 -17.05
CA ASP A 97 -20.81 5.37 -16.73
C ASP A 97 -19.74 6.47 -16.53
N TYR A 98 -19.51 7.25 -17.59
CA TYR A 98 -18.53 8.34 -17.60
C TYR A 98 -18.84 9.45 -16.59
N ASN A 99 -20.12 9.80 -16.42
CA ASN A 99 -20.51 10.89 -15.50
C ASN A 99 -20.32 10.46 -14.05
N ALA A 100 -20.75 9.25 -13.70
CA ALA A 100 -20.51 8.69 -12.37
C ALA A 100 -19.01 8.52 -12.10
N TRP A 101 -18.23 8.12 -13.11
CA TRP A 101 -16.78 8.02 -13.01
C TRP A 101 -16.11 9.37 -12.72
N LYS A 102 -16.50 10.44 -13.42
CA LYS A 102 -16.01 11.80 -13.13
C LYS A 102 -16.30 12.22 -11.69
N THR A 103 -17.52 11.97 -11.21
CA THR A 103 -17.89 12.26 -9.82
C THR A 103 -17.06 11.44 -8.82
N ALA A 104 -16.83 10.16 -9.10
CA ALA A 104 -16.02 9.29 -8.25
C ALA A 104 -14.55 9.75 -8.17
N ILE A 105 -13.98 10.21 -9.29
CA ILE A 105 -12.59 10.67 -9.33
C ILE A 105 -12.39 12.05 -8.69
N ALA A 106 -13.37 12.95 -8.78
CA ALA A 106 -13.28 14.30 -8.21
C ALA A 106 -12.95 14.32 -6.71
N GLY A 107 -13.33 13.26 -5.97
CA GLY A 107 -13.01 13.09 -4.54
C GLY A 107 -11.64 12.45 -4.25
N THR A 108 -10.77 12.30 -5.26
CA THR A 108 -9.48 11.62 -5.12
C THR A 108 -8.32 12.56 -5.41
N PRO A 109 -7.11 12.26 -4.89
CA PRO A 109 -5.89 13.00 -5.27
C PRO A 109 -5.50 12.88 -6.76
N MET A 110 -6.25 12.12 -7.56
CA MET A 110 -6.06 12.00 -9.01
C MET A 110 -6.98 12.93 -9.80
N ALA A 111 -7.88 13.68 -9.16
CA ALA A 111 -8.85 14.53 -9.83
C ALA A 111 -8.20 15.44 -10.89
N ASP A 112 -7.17 16.18 -10.49
CA ASP A 112 -6.47 17.12 -11.38
C ASP A 112 -5.76 16.42 -12.54
N LYS A 113 -5.23 15.21 -12.31
CA LYS A 113 -4.50 14.44 -13.33
C LYS A 113 -5.40 13.77 -14.35
N MET A 114 -6.69 13.69 -14.05
CA MET A 114 -7.71 13.01 -14.85
C MET A 114 -8.76 13.99 -15.37
N ALA A 115 -8.56 15.30 -15.16
CA ALA A 115 -9.52 16.34 -15.51
C ALA A 115 -9.78 16.43 -17.02
N ASP A 116 -8.76 16.12 -17.83
CA ASP A 116 -8.79 16.23 -19.29
C ASP A 116 -9.31 14.97 -19.99
N ILE A 117 -9.70 13.93 -19.24
CA ILE A 117 -10.23 12.70 -19.83
C ILE A 117 -11.66 12.92 -20.32
N ASP A 118 -11.85 12.76 -21.61
CA ASP A 118 -13.16 12.78 -22.27
C ASP A 118 -13.86 11.40 -22.25
N GLU A 119 -15.10 11.35 -22.75
CA GLU A 119 -15.89 10.13 -22.77
C GLU A 119 -15.27 9.04 -23.67
N ALA A 120 -14.61 9.43 -24.78
CA ALA A 120 -13.98 8.49 -25.70
C ALA A 120 -12.78 7.80 -25.06
N THR A 121 -11.95 8.54 -24.35
CA THR A 121 -10.83 8.03 -23.56
C THR A 121 -11.33 7.14 -22.43
N PHE A 122 -12.38 7.56 -21.72
CA PHE A 122 -12.99 6.75 -20.68
C PHE A 122 -13.46 5.39 -21.21
N LYS A 123 -14.08 5.33 -22.40
CA LYS A 123 -14.51 4.06 -23.01
C LYS A 123 -13.34 3.12 -23.24
N LYS A 124 -12.20 3.61 -23.75
CA LYS A 124 -10.97 2.82 -23.89
C LYS A 124 -10.45 2.33 -22.53
N MET A 125 -10.49 3.15 -21.49
CA MET A 125 -10.10 2.74 -20.13
C MET A 125 -11.03 1.66 -19.56
N ALA A 126 -12.34 1.77 -19.79
CA ALA A 126 -13.32 0.76 -19.37
C ALA A 126 -13.11 -0.57 -20.10
N GLU A 127 -12.79 -0.53 -21.39
CA GLU A 127 -12.41 -1.72 -22.17
C GLU A 127 -11.13 -2.37 -21.65
N ALA A 128 -10.07 -1.59 -21.45
CA ALA A 128 -8.82 -2.07 -20.85
C ALA A 128 -9.06 -2.69 -19.46
N HIS A 129 -9.94 -2.08 -18.65
CA HIS A 129 -10.33 -2.63 -17.35
C HIS A 129 -11.01 -4.01 -17.46
N LYS A 130 -11.92 -4.18 -18.42
CA LYS A 130 -12.57 -5.47 -18.69
C LYS A 130 -11.57 -6.53 -19.13
N LEU A 131 -10.64 -6.18 -20.02
CA LEU A 131 -9.56 -7.07 -20.47
C LEU A 131 -8.66 -7.50 -19.30
N MET A 132 -8.28 -6.57 -18.43
CA MET A 132 -7.52 -6.90 -17.20
C MET A 132 -8.27 -7.88 -16.30
N LYS A 133 -9.59 -7.72 -16.14
CA LYS A 133 -10.42 -8.65 -15.34
C LYS A 133 -10.56 -10.03 -15.98
N ALA A 134 -10.60 -10.08 -17.31
CA ALA A 134 -10.57 -11.32 -18.06
C ALA A 134 -9.20 -12.02 -18.04
N GLY A 135 -8.16 -11.37 -17.51
CA GLY A 135 -6.79 -11.88 -17.46
C GLY A 135 -5.96 -11.54 -18.69
N ASP A 136 -6.53 -10.88 -19.69
CA ASP A 136 -5.82 -10.39 -20.88
C ASP A 136 -5.09 -9.08 -20.57
N LYS A 137 -3.97 -9.20 -19.86
CA LYS A 137 -3.15 -8.06 -19.43
C LYS A 137 -2.40 -7.41 -20.59
N ASP A 138 -2.09 -8.16 -21.65
CA ASP A 138 -1.30 -7.67 -22.78
C ASP A 138 -2.15 -6.75 -23.67
N SER A 139 -3.38 -7.17 -23.99
CA SER A 139 -4.32 -6.32 -24.74
C SER A 139 -4.71 -5.08 -23.94
N ALA A 140 -5.01 -5.24 -22.65
CA ALA A 140 -5.29 -4.10 -21.79
C ALA A 140 -4.12 -3.10 -21.74
N ARG A 141 -2.89 -3.63 -21.64
CA ARG A 141 -1.67 -2.82 -21.64
C ARG A 141 -1.48 -2.06 -22.95
N ALA A 142 -1.74 -2.71 -24.09
CA ALA A 142 -1.66 -2.05 -25.40
C ALA A 142 -2.58 -0.82 -25.47
N ILE A 143 -3.81 -0.91 -24.94
CA ILE A 143 -4.74 0.23 -24.87
C ILE A 143 -4.17 1.34 -23.97
N PHE A 144 -3.61 1.00 -22.79
CA PHE A 144 -3.01 2.01 -21.91
C PHE A 144 -1.77 2.67 -22.52
N ASP A 145 -0.94 1.91 -23.24
CA ASP A 145 0.22 2.43 -23.94
C ASP A 145 -0.22 3.38 -25.07
N GLU A 146 -1.26 3.04 -25.85
CA GLU A 146 -1.85 3.93 -26.85
C GLU A 146 -2.36 5.24 -26.24
N LEU A 147 -3.11 5.17 -25.13
CA LEU A 147 -3.62 6.35 -24.43
C LEU A 147 -2.50 7.24 -23.85
N LYS A 148 -1.40 6.62 -23.43
CA LYS A 148 -0.21 7.32 -22.94
C LYS A 148 0.55 7.99 -24.08
N ASP A 149 0.75 7.29 -25.20
CA ASP A 149 1.44 7.83 -26.38
C ASP A 149 0.64 8.98 -27.01
N ALA A 150 -0.69 8.96 -26.87
CA ALA A 150 -1.57 10.07 -27.22
C ALA A 150 -1.50 11.26 -26.24
N GLY A 151 -0.74 11.16 -25.14
CA GLY A 151 -0.59 12.21 -24.13
C GLY A 151 -1.82 12.41 -23.22
N VAL A 152 -2.79 11.50 -23.27
CA VAL A 152 -4.07 11.64 -22.56
C VAL A 152 -3.96 11.14 -21.12
N LEU A 153 -3.22 10.05 -20.91
CA LEU A 153 -2.96 9.58 -19.57
C LEU A 153 -1.70 10.25 -19.02
N PRO A 154 -1.73 10.75 -17.77
CA PRO A 154 -0.50 11.16 -17.10
C PRO A 154 0.45 9.97 -17.12
N THR A 155 1.76 10.24 -17.19
CA THR A 155 2.81 9.24 -16.97
C THR A 155 2.75 8.77 -15.52
N MET A 156 1.72 8.01 -15.20
CA MET A 156 1.65 7.16 -14.05
C MET A 156 2.78 6.18 -14.30
N GLY A 157 3.87 6.33 -13.55
CA GLY A 157 4.87 5.30 -13.46
C GLY A 157 4.15 4.05 -12.95
N ILE A 158 3.61 3.24 -13.87
CA ILE A 158 3.24 1.85 -13.61
C ILE A 158 4.55 1.30 -13.11
N GLY A 159 4.64 1.15 -11.78
CA GLY A 159 5.90 0.97 -11.10
C GLY A 159 6.67 -0.11 -11.82
N LYS A 160 7.75 0.30 -12.51
CA LYS A 160 8.95 -0.52 -12.51
C LYS A 160 9.28 -0.63 -11.03
N GLY A 161 8.78 -1.69 -10.39
CA GLY A 161 9.33 -2.10 -9.11
C GLY A 161 10.84 -2.21 -9.27
N PRO A 162 11.60 -2.13 -8.19
CA PRO A 162 13.05 -2.32 -8.23
C PRO A 162 13.48 -3.62 -8.96
N ASP A 163 12.57 -4.59 -9.12
CA ASP A 163 12.76 -5.85 -9.86
C ASP A 163 12.08 -5.92 -11.25
N GLY A 164 11.70 -4.78 -11.84
CA GLY A 164 11.11 -4.67 -13.19
C GLY A 164 12.06 -4.99 -14.34
N GLY A 165 13.13 -5.74 -14.08
CA GLY A 165 13.91 -6.48 -15.05
C GLY A 165 13.13 -7.70 -15.54
N PHE A 166 11.99 -7.48 -16.19
CA PHE A 166 11.53 -8.48 -17.16
C PHE A 166 12.56 -8.47 -18.26
N GLY A 167 13.41 -9.48 -18.23
CA GLY A 167 14.41 -9.75 -19.22
C GLY A 167 13.79 -9.55 -20.59
N LYS A 168 14.18 -8.45 -21.23
CA LYS A 168 14.26 -8.36 -22.68
C LYS A 168 15.35 -9.37 -23.03
N GLY A 169 14.94 -10.64 -23.04
CA GLY A 169 15.74 -11.78 -23.43
C GLY A 169 16.36 -11.43 -24.76
N MET A 170 17.67 -11.23 -24.67
CA MET A 170 18.65 -11.31 -25.72
C MET A 170 18.06 -11.79 -27.04
N HIS A 171 18.05 -10.89 -28.02
CA HIS A 171 17.99 -11.29 -29.42
C HIS A 171 19.01 -12.42 -29.63
N ARG A 172 18.45 -13.59 -29.90
CA ARG A 172 19.17 -14.79 -30.33
C ARG A 172 20.08 -14.46 -31.51
N GLY A 173 21.29 -15.01 -31.44
CA GLY A 173 21.89 -15.74 -32.55
C GLY A 173 22.51 -14.90 -33.66
N GLY A 174 23.82 -14.68 -33.57
CA GLY A 174 24.57 -14.11 -34.68
C GLY A 174 26.09 -14.17 -34.57
N MET A 175 26.68 -15.04 -33.75
CA MET A 175 28.12 -15.32 -33.86
C MET A 175 28.33 -16.41 -34.91
N ARG A 176 28.54 -15.99 -36.15
CA ARG A 176 29.13 -16.84 -37.19
C ARG A 176 30.62 -16.97 -36.89
N PHE A 177 31.05 -18.17 -36.51
CA PHE A 177 32.42 -18.59 -36.72
C PHE A 177 32.65 -18.74 -38.23
N GLY A 178 33.75 -18.17 -38.71
CA GLY A 178 34.26 -18.36 -40.06
C GLY A 178 35.78 -18.35 -39.99
N PHE A 179 36.32 -19.52 -40.33
CA PHE A 179 37.70 -19.97 -40.51
C PHE A 179 38.76 -18.93 -40.86
#